data_AF-A0A7X8HB66-F1
#
_entry.id   AF-A0A7X8HB66-F1
#
_cell.length_a   1.000
_cell.length_b   1.000
_cell.length_c   1.000
_cell.angle_alpha   90.00
_cell.angle_beta   90.00
_cell.angle_gamma   90.00
#
_symmetry.space_group_name_H-M   'P 1'
#
loop_
_entity.id
_entity.type
_entity.pdbx_description
1 polymer ?
#
loop_
_entity_poly.entity_id
_entity_poly.type
_entity_poly.pdbx_seq_one_letter_code
_entity_poly.pdbx_strand_id
1 'polypeptide(L)'
;MRLIVLSVAILLTAGISTTVLQEQTSIPAGITLALKAGNAAELSKYMNSTVELLLLDKEDFYKKVVAETILKDFFNEYHTKDFVIRHQGARNDAQYAIGNLETEKGSFRVYFLLKKVNQELLIHQIRIEPDTAK
;
A
#
# COMPACT_ATOMS: atom_id res chain seq x y z
N MET A 1 47.81 20.68 56.58
CA MET A 1 47.94 20.14 55.21
C MET A 1 47.93 18.62 55.26
N ARG A 2 46.76 17.96 55.24
CA ARG A 2 46.56 16.57 54.81
C ARG A 2 45.14 16.43 54.29
N LEU A 3 45.03 15.85 53.10
CA LEU A 3 43.93 16.03 52.14
C LEU A 3 42.65 15.29 52.52
N ILE A 4 41.54 15.90 52.12
CA ILE A 4 40.16 15.44 52.22
C ILE A 4 39.92 14.29 51.23
N VAL A 5 39.16 13.30 51.70
CA VAL A 5 38.67 12.13 50.98
C VAL A 5 37.85 12.54 49.76
N LEU A 6 38.14 11.96 48.59
CA LEU A 6 37.32 12.10 47.39
C LEU A 6 37.08 10.72 46.76
N SER A 7 36.03 10.07 47.23
CA SER A 7 35.47 8.86 46.64
C SER A 7 34.71 9.28 45.37
N VAL A 8 35.36 9.18 44.21
CA VAL A 8 34.71 9.42 42.92
C VAL A 8 33.96 8.13 42.53
N ALA A 9 32.69 8.06 42.90
CA ALA A 9 31.77 7.06 42.34
C ALA A 9 31.40 7.50 40.91
N ILE A 10 32.04 6.89 39.93
CA ILE A 10 31.69 7.05 38.51
C ILE A 10 30.36 6.31 38.29
N LEU A 11 29.25 7.05 38.30
CA LEU A 11 27.97 6.53 37.80
C LEU A 11 28.04 6.46 36.27
N LEU A 12 28.28 5.27 35.72
CA LEU A 12 28.00 4.98 34.31
C LEU A 12 26.48 4.94 34.15
N THR A 13 25.87 6.04 33.73
CA THR A 13 24.50 6.00 33.20
C THR A 13 24.55 5.40 31.80
N ALA A 14 24.25 4.10 31.70
CA ALA A 14 23.99 3.46 30.42
C ALA A 14 22.77 4.13 29.78
N GLY A 15 22.99 4.89 28.71
CA GLY A 15 21.92 5.44 27.89
C GLY A 15 21.13 4.30 27.28
N ILE A 16 19.92 4.06 27.77
CA ILE A 16 18.97 3.15 27.15
C ILE A 16 18.49 3.86 25.89
N SER A 17 19.14 3.58 24.75
CA SER A 17 18.59 3.93 23.44
C SER A 17 17.34 3.08 23.23
N THR A 18 16.16 3.65 23.50
CA THR A 18 14.90 3.05 23.11
C THR A 18 14.85 3.05 21.58
N THR A 19 15.18 1.90 20.99
CA THR A 19 14.89 1.66 19.58
C THR A 19 13.38 1.65 19.41
N VAL A 20 12.81 2.78 18.98
CA VAL A 20 11.44 2.81 18.48
C VAL A 20 11.42 1.89 17.27
N LEU A 21 10.81 0.71 17.42
CA LEU A 21 10.51 -0.17 16.31
C LEU A 21 9.52 0.58 15.43
N GLN A 22 10.03 1.22 14.39
CA GLN A 22 9.20 1.79 13.35
C GLN A 22 8.57 0.60 12.63
N GLU A 23 7.30 0.30 12.94
CA GLU A 23 6.50 -0.67 12.20
C GLU A 23 6.55 -0.27 10.73
N GLN A 24 7.41 -0.95 9.96
CA GLN A 24 7.44 -0.81 8.52
C GLN A 24 6.23 -1.59 8.01
N THR A 25 5.03 -1.01 8.14
CA THR A 25 3.82 -1.60 7.58
C THR A 25 4.01 -1.66 6.07
N SER A 26 4.26 -2.87 5.58
CA SER A 26 4.38 -3.19 4.16
C SER A 26 2.99 -3.32 3.54
N ILE A 27 2.87 -3.02 2.24
CA ILE A 27 1.68 -3.32 1.46
C ILE A 27 1.34 -4.82 1.62
N PRO A 28 0.10 -5.19 1.98
CA PRO A 28 -0.30 -6.59 2.08
C PRO A 28 -0.03 -7.33 0.76
N ALA A 29 0.78 -8.39 0.83
CA ALA A 29 1.21 -9.12 -0.37
C ALA A 29 0.05 -9.68 -1.21
N GLY A 30 -1.08 -9.96 -0.56
CA GLY A 30 -2.29 -10.41 -1.25
C GLY A 30 -2.87 -9.42 -2.25
N ILE A 31 -2.60 -8.11 -2.11
CA ILE A 31 -3.01 -7.11 -3.10
C ILE A 31 -2.22 -7.30 -4.39
N THR A 32 -0.89 -7.45 -4.28
CA THR A 32 -0.01 -7.71 -5.44
C THR A 32 -0.36 -9.04 -6.10
N LEU A 33 -0.64 -10.08 -5.32
CA LEU A 33 -1.06 -11.39 -5.85
C LEU A 33 -2.42 -11.31 -6.57
N ALA A 34 -3.40 -10.60 -6.01
CA ALA A 34 -4.70 -10.43 -6.62
C ALA A 34 -4.62 -9.64 -7.94
N LEU A 35 -3.82 -8.56 -7.96
CA LEU A 35 -3.56 -7.80 -9.19
C LEU A 35 -2.86 -8.66 -10.24
N LYS A 36 -1.79 -9.37 -9.86
CA LYS A 36 -1.04 -10.26 -10.77
C LYS A 36 -1.91 -11.37 -11.35
N ALA A 37 -2.88 -11.86 -10.60
CA ALA A 37 -3.82 -12.88 -11.04
C ALA A 37 -5.06 -12.32 -11.78
N GLY A 38 -5.22 -11.00 -11.88
CA GLY A 38 -6.45 -10.37 -12.39
C GLY A 38 -7.70 -10.76 -11.58
N ASN A 39 -7.56 -11.02 -10.28
CA ASN A 39 -8.63 -11.57 -9.44
C ASN A 39 -9.29 -10.47 -8.59
N ALA A 40 -10.38 -9.90 -9.12
CA ALA A 40 -11.12 -8.83 -8.46
C ALA A 40 -11.73 -9.26 -7.11
N ALA A 41 -12.15 -10.52 -6.96
CA ALA A 41 -12.74 -11.02 -5.71
C ALA A 41 -11.68 -11.13 -4.59
N GLU A 42 -10.46 -11.54 -4.92
CA GLU A 42 -9.35 -11.51 -3.96
C GLU A 42 -8.91 -10.08 -3.63
N LEU A 43 -8.93 -9.19 -4.63
CA LEU A 43 -8.60 -7.77 -4.42
C LEU A 43 -9.64 -7.07 -3.53
N SER A 44 -10.93 -7.41 -3.67
CA SER A 44 -12.02 -6.78 -2.91
C SER A 44 -11.98 -7.09 -1.42
N LYS A 45 -11.26 -8.14 -0.99
CA LYS A 45 -11.00 -8.42 0.44
C LYS A 45 -10.19 -7.31 1.11
N TYR A 46 -9.41 -6.56 0.33
CA TYR A 46 -8.59 -5.45 0.82
C TYR A 46 -9.25 -4.10 0.65
N MET A 47 -10.47 -4.01 0.09
CA MET A 47 -11.15 -2.73 -0.17
C MET A 47 -11.93 -2.24 1.04
N ASN A 48 -11.91 -0.92 1.23
CA ASN A 48 -12.85 -0.25 2.11
C ASN A 48 -14.30 -0.37 1.58
N SER A 49 -15.28 -0.11 2.44
CA SER A 49 -16.71 -0.15 2.10
C SER A 49 -17.10 0.73 0.91
N THR A 50 -16.41 1.86 0.75
CA THR A 50 -16.49 2.76 -0.41
C THR A 50 -15.07 3.02 -0.93
N VAL A 51 -14.90 2.91 -2.25
CA VAL A 51 -13.62 3.07 -2.95
C VAL A 51 -13.79 4.15 -4.02
N GLU A 52 -12.86 5.08 -4.07
CA GLU A 52 -12.68 5.98 -5.22
C GLU A 52 -11.98 5.20 -6.34
N LEU A 53 -12.65 5.03 -7.47
CA LEU A 53 -12.11 4.29 -8.61
C LEU A 53 -12.01 5.23 -9.80
N LEU A 54 -10.78 5.44 -10.26
CA LEU A 54 -10.50 5.96 -11.58
C LEU A 54 -10.08 4.80 -12.48
N LEU A 55 -10.88 4.53 -13.51
CA LEU A 55 -10.58 3.51 -14.50
C LEU A 55 -10.61 4.13 -15.89
N LEU A 56 -9.46 4.14 -16.54
CA LEU A 56 -9.22 4.86 -17.80
C LEU A 56 -9.49 6.35 -17.59
N ASP A 57 -10.65 6.84 -18.00
CA ASP A 57 -11.00 8.26 -17.95
C ASP A 57 -12.22 8.53 -17.06
N LYS A 58 -12.75 7.49 -16.41
CA LYS A 58 -13.95 7.59 -15.56
C LYS A 58 -13.57 7.48 -14.08
N GLU A 59 -13.89 8.52 -13.33
CA GLU A 59 -13.65 8.61 -11.88
C GLU A 59 -14.98 8.77 -11.13
N ASP A 60 -15.16 7.96 -10.09
CA ASP A 60 -16.36 8.01 -9.22
C ASP A 60 -16.11 7.28 -7.89
N PHE A 61 -17.06 7.38 -6.96
CA PHE A 61 -17.06 6.63 -5.70
C PHE A 61 -18.03 5.46 -5.75
N TYR A 62 -17.52 4.24 -5.62
CA TYR A 62 -18.32 3.03 -5.67
C TYR A 62 -18.34 2.30 -4.34
N LYS A 63 -19.46 1.63 -4.04
CA LYS A 63 -19.50 0.61 -2.99
C LYS A 63 -18.60 -0.56 -3.39
N LYS A 64 -17.98 -1.20 -2.41
CA LYS A 64 -17.06 -2.34 -2.60
C LYS A 64 -17.54 -3.36 -3.64
N VAL A 65 -18.79 -3.80 -3.54
CA VAL A 65 -19.40 -4.79 -4.45
C VAL A 65 -19.48 -4.31 -5.90
N VAL A 66 -19.71 -3.00 -6.11
CA VAL A 66 -19.77 -2.39 -7.44
C VAL A 66 -18.35 -2.22 -7.99
N ALA A 67 -17.41 -1.75 -7.17
CA ALA A 67 -16.01 -1.65 -7.54
C ALA A 67 -15.40 -3.01 -7.93
N GLU A 68 -15.71 -4.07 -7.18
CA GLU A 68 -15.32 -5.45 -7.50
C GLU A 68 -15.85 -5.87 -8.87
N THR A 69 -17.12 -5.58 -9.18
CA THR A 69 -17.72 -5.93 -10.47
C THR A 69 -17.05 -5.19 -11.62
N ILE A 70 -16.81 -3.87 -11.48
CA ILE A 70 -16.11 -3.06 -12.48
C ILE A 70 -14.70 -3.60 -12.74
N LEU A 71 -13.96 -3.93 -11.68
CA LEU A 71 -12.60 -4.47 -11.81
C LEU A 71 -12.59 -5.88 -12.40
N LYS A 72 -13.60 -6.70 -12.11
CA LYS A 72 -13.77 -8.01 -12.74
C LYS A 72 -13.94 -7.86 -14.25
N ASP A 73 -14.80 -6.95 -14.68
CA ASP A 73 -15.01 -6.68 -16.11
C ASP A 73 -13.72 -6.19 -16.77
N PHE A 74 -12.99 -5.29 -16.10
CA PHE A 74 -11.67 -4.85 -16.56
C PHE A 74 -10.67 -6.01 -16.72
N PHE A 75 -10.51 -6.88 -15.72
CA PHE A 75 -9.56 -8.01 -15.82
C PHE A 75 -10.01 -9.09 -16.83
N ASN A 76 -11.31 -9.19 -17.12
CA ASN A 76 -11.81 -10.05 -18.19
C ASN A 76 -11.53 -9.46 -19.57
N GLU A 77 -11.59 -8.14 -19.72
CA GLU A 77 -11.26 -7.46 -20.98
C GLU A 77 -9.75 -7.39 -21.22
N TYR A 78 -8.99 -7.12 -20.16
CA TYR A 78 -7.54 -6.93 -20.13
C TYR A 78 -6.90 -8.02 -19.27
N HIS A 79 -6.85 -9.25 -19.81
CA HIS A 79 -6.27 -10.39 -19.12
C HIS A 79 -4.85 -10.10 -18.63
N THR A 80 -4.66 -10.18 -17.30
CA THR A 80 -3.39 -9.84 -16.66
C THR A 80 -2.33 -10.90 -16.95
N LYS A 81 -1.12 -10.43 -17.27
CA LYS A 81 0.08 -11.26 -17.41
C LYS A 81 0.99 -11.12 -16.20
N ASP A 82 1.19 -9.90 -15.74
CA ASP A 82 2.03 -9.62 -14.56
C ASP A 82 1.64 -8.31 -13.89
N PHE A 83 2.01 -8.15 -12.63
CA PHE A 83 1.92 -6.90 -11.92
C PHE A 83 3.16 -6.69 -11.07
N VAL A 84 3.80 -5.52 -11.21
CA VAL A 84 5.03 -5.18 -10.49
C VAL A 84 4.93 -3.79 -9.88
N ILE A 85 5.06 -3.70 -8.56
CA ILE A 85 5.18 -2.42 -7.86
C ILE A 85 6.51 -1.77 -8.26
N ARG A 86 6.45 -0.51 -8.71
CA ARG A 86 7.60 0.31 -9.10
C ARG A 86 7.96 1.34 -8.03
N HIS A 87 6.95 1.90 -7.39
CA HIS A 87 7.12 2.84 -6.29
C HIS A 87 6.12 2.56 -5.20
N GLN A 88 6.52 2.75 -3.95
CA GLN A 88 5.62 2.69 -2.80
C GLN A 88 6.10 3.66 -1.73
N GLY A 89 5.20 4.08 -0.86
CA GLY A 89 5.53 4.97 0.23
C GLY A 89 4.47 4.96 1.32
N ALA A 90 4.81 5.53 2.45
CA ALA A 90 3.92 5.66 3.60
C ALA A 90 4.00 7.09 4.14
N ARG A 91 2.85 7.61 4.58
CA ARG A 91 2.76 8.87 5.30
C ARG A 91 1.66 8.75 6.34
N ASN A 92 2.01 8.92 7.62
CA ASN A 92 1.11 8.74 8.75
C ASN A 92 0.43 7.35 8.73
N ASP A 93 -0.89 7.31 8.68
CA ASP A 93 -1.75 6.14 8.62
C ASP A 93 -2.08 5.70 7.18
N ALA A 94 -1.51 6.37 6.18
CA ALA A 94 -1.72 6.09 4.77
C ALA A 94 -0.49 5.46 4.12
N GLN A 95 -0.73 4.54 3.19
CA GLN A 95 0.28 3.93 2.33
C GLN A 95 -0.18 3.99 0.89
N TYR A 96 0.76 4.13 -0.04
CA TYR A 96 0.45 4.05 -1.46
C TYR A 96 1.43 3.16 -2.18
N ALA A 97 0.98 2.62 -3.32
CA ALA A 97 1.85 2.00 -4.28
C ALA A 97 1.46 2.42 -5.70
N ILE A 98 2.48 2.46 -6.56
CA ILE A 98 2.38 2.64 -7.99
C ILE A 98 3.05 1.42 -8.61
N GLY A 99 2.32 0.67 -9.43
CA GLY A 99 2.84 -0.47 -10.15
C GLY A 99 2.50 -0.42 -11.62
N ASN A 100 3.19 -1.25 -12.39
CA ASN A 100 2.87 -1.51 -13.78
C ASN A 100 2.11 -2.84 -13.86
N LEU A 101 0.95 -2.81 -14.50
CA LEU A 101 0.11 -3.96 -14.81
C LEU A 101 0.24 -4.29 -16.29
N GLU A 102 0.86 -5.42 -16.58
CA GLU A 102 1.00 -5.93 -17.93
C GLU A 102 -0.19 -6.81 -18.28
N THR A 103 -0.80 -6.58 -19.44
CA THR A 103 -1.96 -7.35 -19.89
C THR A 103 -1.80 -7.87 -21.32
N GLU A 104 -2.77 -8.63 -21.79
CA GLU A 104 -2.85 -9.04 -23.20
C GLU A 104 -3.09 -7.87 -24.16
N LYS A 105 -3.70 -6.77 -23.68
CA LYS A 105 -4.11 -5.63 -24.51
C LYS A 105 -3.47 -4.30 -24.09
N GLY A 106 -2.20 -4.36 -23.71
CA GLY A 106 -1.40 -3.19 -23.32
C GLY A 106 -1.07 -3.17 -21.83
N SER A 107 -0.42 -2.11 -21.42
CA SER A 107 0.12 -1.94 -20.07
C SER A 107 -0.58 -0.78 -19.38
N PHE A 108 -0.78 -0.90 -18.08
CA PHE A 108 -1.49 0.10 -17.28
C PHE A 108 -0.64 0.50 -16.08
N ARG A 109 -0.63 1.80 -15.80
CA ARG A 109 -0.17 2.30 -14.52
C ARG A 109 -1.29 2.14 -13.50
N VAL A 110 -1.00 1.40 -12.43
CA VAL A 110 -1.92 1.22 -11.31
C VAL A 110 -1.40 1.99 -10.11
N TYR A 111 -2.22 2.88 -9.57
CA TYR A 111 -2.02 3.50 -8.26
C TYR A 111 -3.08 2.97 -7.29
N PHE A 112 -2.69 2.70 -6.05
CA PHE A 112 -3.67 2.50 -4.98
C PHE A 112 -3.22 3.13 -3.67
N LEU A 113 -4.20 3.68 -2.95
CA LEU A 113 -4.04 4.29 -1.64
C LEU A 113 -4.72 3.43 -0.59
N LEU A 114 -3.96 3.05 0.44
CA LEU A 114 -4.49 2.41 1.63
C LEU A 114 -4.50 3.37 2.81
N LYS A 115 -5.48 3.20 3.69
CA LYS A 115 -5.55 3.90 4.99
C LYS A 115 -5.99 2.91 6.08
N LYS A 116 -5.60 3.17 7.32
CA LYS A 116 -6.04 2.35 8.46
C LYS A 116 -7.50 2.64 8.81
N VAL A 117 -8.32 1.59 8.90
CA VAL A 117 -9.71 1.62 9.41
C VAL A 117 -9.82 0.49 10.44
N ASN A 118 -10.11 0.83 11.70
CA ASN A 118 -10.20 -0.16 12.79
C ASN A 118 -8.97 -1.11 12.87
N GLN A 119 -7.77 -0.55 12.73
CA GLN A 119 -6.48 -1.27 12.69
C GLN A 119 -6.20 -2.10 11.42
N GLU A 120 -7.16 -2.22 10.50
CA GLU A 120 -6.96 -2.87 9.19
C GLU A 120 -6.53 -1.85 8.14
N LEU A 121 -5.56 -2.22 7.30
CA LEU A 121 -5.10 -1.38 6.21
C LEU A 121 -5.90 -1.69 4.94
N LEU A 122 -6.82 -0.81 4.56
CA LEU A 122 -7.77 -1.02 3.47
C LEU A 122 -7.52 -0.07 2.31
N ILE A 123 -7.82 -0.50 1.08
CA ILE A 123 -7.76 0.30 -0.14
C ILE A 123 -8.94 1.28 -0.14
N HIS A 124 -8.62 2.57 -0.18
CA HIS A 124 -9.58 3.67 -0.32
C HIS A 124 -9.69 4.17 -1.76
N GLN A 125 -8.63 3.99 -2.55
CA GLN A 125 -8.55 4.52 -3.90
C GLN A 125 -7.79 3.55 -4.80
N ILE A 126 -8.29 3.39 -6.02
CA ILE A 126 -7.62 2.68 -7.11
C ILE A 126 -7.67 3.58 -8.34
N ARG A 127 -6.54 3.77 -9.00
CA ARG A 127 -6.45 4.42 -10.31
C ARG A 127 -5.77 3.46 -11.28
N ILE A 128 -6.38 3.21 -12.43
CA ILE A 128 -5.84 2.37 -13.49
C ILE A 128 -5.92 3.17 -14.78
N GLU A 129 -4.76 3.54 -15.31
CA GLU A 129 -4.64 4.41 -16.48
C GLU A 129 -3.73 3.72 -17.51
N PRO A 130 -3.98 3.88 -18.82
CA PRO A 130 -3.05 3.39 -19.84
C PRO A 130 -1.65 3.92 -19.58
N ASP A 131 -0.63 3.06 -19.72
CA ASP A 131 0.75 3.50 -19.66
C ASP A 131 1.07 4.27 -20.95
N THR A 132 1.06 5.61 -20.87
CA THR A 132 1.29 6.51 -22.01
C THR A 132 2.77 6.77 -22.26
N ALA A 133 3.69 6.11 -21.55
CA ALA A 133 5.11 6.18 -21.81
C ALA A 133 5.47 5.47 -23.13
N LYS A 134 5.41 6.21 -24.24
CA LYS A 134 6.10 5.89 -25.50
C LYS A 134 7.07 6.99 -25.85
#